data_AF-E2BI92-F1
#
_entry.id   AF-E2BI92-F1
#
_cell.length_a   1.000
_cell.length_b   1.000
_cell.length_c   1.000
_cell.angle_alpha   90.00
_cell.angle_beta   90.00
_cell.angle_gamma   90.00
#
_symmetry.space_group_name_H-M   'P 1'
#
loop_
_entity.id
_entity.type
_entity.pdbx_description
1 polymer ?
#
loop_
_entity_poly.entity_id
_entity_poly.type
_entity_poly.pdbx_seq_one_letter_code
_entity_poly.pdbx_strand_id
1 'polypeptide(L)' 'LFARLNGEIYADFIKNQLPGLLEDVPLQAQAQLIFQHDGARAHFSRQMRDTLDTRFPERWIGRDGP' A
#
# COMPACT_ATOMS: atom_id res chain seq x y z
N LEU A 1 -9.72 -6.58 -22.00
CA LEU A 1 -10.61 -6.22 -20.88
C LEU A 1 -9.74 -6.08 -19.65
N PHE A 2 -9.53 -4.86 -19.14
CA PHE A 2 -8.76 -4.68 -17.91
C PHE A 2 -9.53 -5.28 -16.74
N ALA A 3 -8.87 -6.05 -15.88
CA ALA A 3 -9.46 -6.56 -14.66
C ALA A 3 -9.88 -5.39 -13.77
N ARG A 4 -11.08 -5.46 -13.19
CA ARG A 4 -11.54 -4.44 -12.23
C ARG A 4 -10.68 -4.51 -10.98
N LEU A 5 -10.19 -3.35 -10.53
CA LEU A 5 -9.42 -3.25 -9.29
C LEU A 5 -10.16 -3.91 -8.13
N ASN A 6 -9.50 -4.85 -7.47
CA ASN A 6 -9.95 -5.51 -6.26
C ASN A 6 -8.78 -5.51 -5.25
N GLY A 7 -9.03 -6.01 -4.04
CA GLY A 7 -8.00 -5.95 -3.00
C GLY A 7 -6.83 -6.91 -3.18
N GLU A 8 -6.95 -7.94 -3.99
CA GLU A 8 -5.84 -8.82 -4.34
C GLU A 8 -4.89 -8.14 -5.33
N ILE A 9 -5.45 -7.57 -6.41
CA ILE A 9 -4.70 -6.78 -7.40
C ILE A 9 -4.00 -5.60 -6.72
N TYR A 10 -4.70 -4.94 -5.78
CA TYR A 10 -4.12 -3.81 -5.05
C TYR A 10 -3.00 -4.24 -4.07
N ALA A 11 -3.17 -5.37 -3.38
CA ALA A 11 -2.12 -5.92 -2.51
C ALA A 11 -0.88 -6.34 -3.33
N ASP A 12 -1.09 -6.96 -4.49
CA ASP A 12 -0.01 -7.32 -5.43
C ASP A 12 0.76 -6.09 -5.89
N PHE A 13 0.06 -5.01 -6.27
CA PHE A 13 0.68 -3.74 -6.61
C PHE A 13 1.58 -3.19 -5.49
N ILE A 14 1.08 -3.11 -4.25
CA ILE A 14 1.87 -2.62 -3.11
C ILE A 14 3.09 -3.52 -2.86
N LYS A 15 2.93 -4.83 -2.98
CA LYS A 15 3.99 -5.79 -2.66
C LYS A 15 5.07 -5.82 -3.74
N ASN A 16 4.68 -5.81 -5.02
CA ASN A 16 5.56 -6.21 -6.11
C ASN A 16 5.91 -5.07 -7.06
N GLN A 17 5.07 -4.03 -7.17
CA GLN A 17 5.30 -2.92 -8.11
C GLN A 17 5.77 -1.64 -7.41
N LEU A 18 5.15 -1.29 -6.29
CA LEU A 18 5.48 -0.06 -5.55
C LEU A 18 6.97 0.07 -5.19
N PRO A 19 7.72 -0.99 -4.79
CA PRO A 19 9.14 -0.84 -4.49
C PRO A 19 9.98 -0.35 -5.67
N GLY A 20 9.65 -0.79 -6.90
CA GLY A 20 10.33 -0.31 -8.11
C GLY A 20 10.03 1.15 -8.40
N LEU A 21 8.80 1.60 -8.13
CA LEU A 21 8.42 3.01 -8.27
C LEU A 21 9.10 3.92 -7.24
N LEU A 22 9.68 3.36 -6.18
CA LEU A 22 10.42 4.08 -5.16
C LEU A 22 11.94 3.98 -5.33
N GLU A 23 12.45 3.43 -6.43
CA GLU A 23 13.88 3.16 -6.60
C GLU A 23 14.77 4.41 -6.51
N ASP A 24 14.28 5.55 -7.02
CA ASP A 24 14.97 6.83 -6.96
C ASP A 24 14.80 7.56 -5.61
N VAL A 25 13.97 7.03 -4.71
CA VAL A 25 13.79 7.59 -3.37
C VAL A 25 14.89 7.03 -2.46
N PRO A 26 15.69 7.87 -1.77
CA PRO A 26 16.72 7.38 -0.86
C PRO A 26 16.16 6.40 0.17
N LEU A 27 16.89 5.30 0.42
CA LEU A 27 16.44 4.24 1.35
C LEU A 27 16.06 4.78 2.74
N GLN A 28 16.78 5.79 3.22
CA GLN A 28 16.49 6.45 4.49
C GLN A 28 15.12 7.17 4.50
N ALA A 29 14.70 7.72 3.36
CA ALA A 29 13.38 8.31 3.19
C ALA A 29 12.29 7.23 3.04
N GLN A 30 12.58 6.14 2.32
CA GLN A 30 11.65 5.00 2.22
C GLN A 30 11.36 4.36 3.58
N ALA A 31 12.38 4.24 4.44
CA ALA A 31 12.23 3.71 5.80
C ALA A 31 11.29 4.56 6.69
N GLN A 32 11.13 5.84 6.38
CA GLN A 32 10.27 6.79 7.11
C GLN A 32 8.96 7.09 6.38
N LEU A 33 8.70 6.44 5.23
CA LEU A 33 7.52 6.71 4.42
C LEU A 33 6.24 6.37 5.19
N ILE A 34 5.27 7.29 5.18
CA ILE A 34 3.91 7.05 5.68
C ILE A 34 3.01 6.80 4.46
N PHE A 35 2.33 5.66 4.45
CA PHE A 35 1.43 5.26 3.38
C PHE A 35 0.00 5.71 3.67
N GLN A 36 -0.60 6.54 2.81
CA GLN A 36 -2.01 6.94 2.93
C GLN A 36 -2.74 6.62 1.62
N HIS A 37 -3.97 6.13 1.75
CA HIS A 37 -4.85 5.81 0.63
C HIS A 37 -6.28 6.29 0.88
N ASP A 38 -7.10 6.31 -0.18
CA ASP A 38 -8.49 6.73 -0.08
C ASP A 38 -9.43 5.60 0.37
N GLY A 39 -10.72 5.92 0.46
CA GLY A 39 -11.77 5.03 0.90
C GLY A 39 -12.26 3.98 -0.12
N ALA A 40 -11.52 3.66 -1.18
CA ALA A 40 -11.99 2.73 -2.21
C ALA A 40 -12.14 1.29 -1.69
N ARG A 41 -13.14 0.54 -2.19
CA ARG A 41 -13.46 -0.81 -1.66
C ARG A 41 -12.29 -1.80 -1.77
N ALA A 42 -11.46 -1.69 -2.79
CA ALA A 42 -10.29 -2.53 -3.00
C ALA A 42 -9.25 -2.40 -1.88
N HIS A 43 -9.21 -1.23 -1.23
CA HIS A 43 -8.25 -0.90 -0.19
C HIS A 43 -8.54 -1.56 1.16
N PHE A 44 -9.63 -2.32 1.29
CA PHE A 44 -10.06 -2.88 2.57
C PHE A 44 -9.95 -4.40 2.69
N SER A 45 -9.38 -5.07 1.68
CA SER A 45 -9.18 -6.52 1.81
C SER A 45 -8.24 -6.82 2.98
N ARG A 46 -8.46 -7.98 3.62
CA ARG A 46 -7.59 -8.46 4.69
C ARG A 46 -6.14 -8.59 4.21
N GLN A 47 -5.95 -9.14 3.02
CA GLN A 47 -4.64 -9.32 2.40
C GLN A 47 -3.91 -7.99 2.18
N MET A 48 -4.64 -6.94 1.82
CA MET A 48 -4.07 -5.60 1.66
C MET A 48 -3.60 -5.05 3.02
N ARG A 49 -4.40 -5.19 4.08
CA ARG A 49 -4.02 -4.77 5.43
C ARG A 49 -2.79 -5.53 5.92
N ASP A 50 -2.78 -6.86 5.78
CA ASP A 50 -1.63 -7.71 6.14
C ASP A 50 -0.36 -7.27 5.39
N THR A 51 -0.50 -6.85 4.12
CA THR A 51 0.61 -6.33 3.31
C THR A 51 1.12 -4.99 3.83
N LEU A 52 0.22 -4.07 4.20
CA LEU A 52 0.58 -2.76 4.76
C LEU A 52 1.21 -2.87 6.15
N ASP A 53 0.66 -3.71 7.03
CA ASP A 53 1.24 -3.96 8.37
C ASP A 53 2.66 -4.52 8.27
N THR A 54 2.94 -5.34 7.24
CA THR A 54 4.28 -5.90 7.00
C THR A 54 5.24 -4.86 6.41
N ARG A 55 4.79 -4.05 5.45
CA ARG A 55 5.65 -3.12 4.67
C ARG A 55 5.85 -1.77 5.36
N PHE A 56 4.81 -1.29 6.04
CA PHE A 56 4.71 0.02 6.66
C PHE A 56 4.23 -0.10 8.12
N PRO A 57 4.89 -0.91 8.98
CA PRO A 57 4.45 -1.09 10.35
C PRO A 57 4.34 0.26 11.05
N GLU A 58 3.16 0.54 11.62
CA GLU A 58 2.82 1.80 12.31
C GLU A 58 2.96 3.07 11.45
N ARG A 59 3.08 2.90 10.12
CA ARG A 59 3.33 3.98 9.15
C ARG A 59 2.35 3.92 7.99
N TRP A 60 1.13 3.49 8.22
CA TRP A 60 0.06 3.62 7.23
C TRP A 60 -1.23 4.13 7.85
N ILE A 61 -1.97 4.93 7.10
CA ILE A 61 -3.21 5.57 7.51
C ILE A 61 -4.34 4.99 6.66
N GLY A 62 -5.24 4.28 7.32
CA GLY A 62 -6.42 3.69 6.72
C GLY A 62 -7.62 4.64 6.63
N ARG A 63 -8.78 4.07 6.33
CA ARG A 63 -10.06 4.77 6.46
C ARG A 63 -10.32 5.00 7.94
N ASP A 64 -9.95 6.19 8.35
CA ASP A 64 -10.54 7.03 9.40
C ASP A 64 -9.66 8.27 9.62
N GLY A 65 -8.46 8.34 9.01
CA GLY A 65 -7.57 9.51 9.17
C GLY A 65 -7.29 9.81 10.65
N PRO A 66 -6.69 10.96 10.97
CA PRO A 66 -6.96 11.64 12.22
C PRO A 66 -8.43 12.08 12.33
#